data_AF-A0A368K7B5-F1
#
_entry.id   AF-A0A368K7B5-F1
#
_cell.length_a   1.000
_cell.length_b   1.000
_cell.length_c   1.000
_cell.angle_alpha   90.00
_cell.angle_beta   90.00
_cell.angle_gamma   90.00
#
_symmetry.space_group_name_H-M   'P 1'
#
loop_
_entity.id
_entity.type
_entity.pdbx_description
1 polymer ?
#
loop_
_entity_poly.entity_id
_entity_poly.type
_entity_poly.pdbx_seq_one_letter_code
_entity_poly.pdbx_strand_id
1 'polypeptide(L)' 'MSEAKTTTDHDTIRQWAEARDGHPARVKTSGPGGILRIDFGEPEEGLEKISWDEFFAIFDENDLAFLY' A
#
# COMPACT_ATOMS: atom_id res chain seq x y z
N MET A 1 -21.60 5.06 -9.57
CA MET A 1 -20.73 6.12 -9.03
C MET A 1 -19.75 5.41 -8.12
N SER A 2 -18.50 5.26 -8.55
CA SER A 2 -17.47 4.63 -7.70
C SER A 2 -16.94 5.72 -6.77
N GLU A 3 -17.46 5.79 -5.54
CA GLU A 3 -16.90 6.65 -4.50
C GLU A 3 -15.54 6.07 -4.09
N ALA A 4 -14.46 6.62 -4.64
CA ALA A 4 -13.13 6.25 -4.19
C ALA A 4 -12.94 6.83 -2.78
N LYS A 5 -12.86 5.96 -1.77
CA LYS A 5 -12.71 6.39 -0.39
C LYS A 5 -11.23 6.55 -0.07
N THR A 6 -10.84 7.72 0.40
CA THR A 6 -9.48 7.95 0.91
C THR A 6 -9.45 7.61 2.38
N THR A 7 -8.49 6.80 2.82
CA THR A 7 -8.17 6.63 4.24
C THR A 7 -6.69 6.87 4.47
N THR A 8 -6.37 7.48 5.59
CA THR A 8 -5.01 7.57 6.12
C THR A 8 -4.84 6.67 7.35
N ASP A 9 -5.92 6.00 7.77
CA ASP A 9 -5.93 5.17 8.96
C ASP A 9 -5.29 3.80 8.69
N HIS A 10 -4.19 3.53 9.40
CA HIS A 10 -3.37 2.34 9.21
C HIS A 10 -4.15 1.05 9.48
N ASP A 11 -4.97 1.02 10.52
CA ASP A 11 -5.83 -0.12 10.86
C ASP A 11 -6.86 -0.39 9.76
N THR A 12 -7.46 0.67 9.21
CA THR A 12 -8.43 0.57 8.11
C THR A 12 -7.80 0.00 6.85
N ILE A 13 -6.61 0.48 6.47
CA ILE A 13 -5.88 -0.02 5.28
C ILE A 13 -5.54 -1.49 5.47
N ARG A 14 -5.03 -1.84 6.66
CA ARG A 14 -4.65 -3.20 7.01
C ARG A 14 -5.85 -4.15 6.96
N GLN A 15 -6.95 -3.83 7.64
CA GLN A 15 -8.16 -4.67 7.62
C GLN A 15 -8.72 -4.80 6.20
N TRP A 16 -8.74 -3.71 5.44
CA TRP A 16 -9.25 -3.71 4.06
C TRP A 16 -8.40 -4.58 3.13
N ALA A 17 -7.08 -4.58 3.32
CA ALA A 17 -6.14 -5.41 2.58
C ALA A 17 -6.25 -6.88 3.00
N GLU A 18 -6.18 -7.18 4.30
CA GLU A 18 -6.33 -8.53 4.82
C GLU A 18 -7.67 -9.17 4.40
N ALA A 19 -8.77 -8.39 4.36
CA ALA A 19 -10.07 -8.86 3.89
C ALA A 19 -10.09 -9.27 2.39
N ARG A 20 -9.08 -8.84 1.62
CA ARG A 20 -8.89 -9.16 0.19
C ARG A 20 -7.70 -10.07 -0.05
N ASP A 21 -7.12 -10.67 1.00
CA ASP A 21 -5.87 -11.42 0.94
C ASP A 21 -4.69 -10.58 0.41
N GLY A 22 -4.78 -9.27 0.62
CA GLY A 22 -3.83 -8.27 0.16
C GLY A 22 -2.61 -8.13 1.09
N HIS A 23 -1.45 -7.92 0.49
CA HIS A 23 -0.18 -7.77 1.17
C HIS A 23 0.50 -6.44 0.78
N PRO A 24 1.13 -5.72 1.72
CA PRO A 24 1.82 -4.47 1.42
C PRO A 24 3.09 -4.76 0.60
N ALA A 25 3.27 -4.00 -0.47
CA ALA A 25 4.42 -4.10 -1.35
C ALA A 25 4.88 -2.71 -1.80
N ARG A 26 6.16 -2.60 -2.12
CA ARG A 26 6.77 -1.38 -2.62
C ARG A 26 7.25 -1.58 -4.04
N VAL A 27 6.84 -0.69 -4.94
CA VAL A 27 7.43 -0.63 -6.28
C VAL A 27 8.80 0.03 -6.17
N LYS A 28 9.85 -0.72 -6.47
CA LYS A 28 11.18 -0.15 -6.73
C LYS A 28 11.17 0.53 -8.11
N THR A 29 10.70 1.77 -8.17
CA THR A 29 10.91 2.59 -9.36
C THR A 29 12.29 3.25 -9.31
N SER A 30 12.95 3.41 -10.46
CA SER A 30 14.26 4.08 -10.55
C SER A 30 14.19 5.61 -10.40
N GLY A 31 13.01 6.17 -10.11
CA GLY A 31 12.81 7.60 -9.85
C GLY A 31 12.70 7.94 -8.35
N PRO A 32 12.91 9.21 -7.96
CA PRO A 32 12.68 9.69 -6.60
C PRO A 32 11.17 9.68 -6.31
N GLY A 33 10.68 8.59 -5.72
CA GLY A 33 9.27 8.40 -5.40
C GLY A 33 8.86 6.94 -5.56
N GLY A 34 9.20 6.10 -4.59
CA GLY A 34 8.71 4.73 -4.53
C GLY A 34 7.19 4.72 -4.33
N ILE A 35 6.45 4.04 -5.19
CA ILE A 35 5.00 3.91 -5.06
C ILE A 35 4.73 2.75 -4.09
N LEU A 36 3.96 3.02 -3.04
CA LEU A 36 3.39 2.00 -2.17
C LEU A 36 2.17 1.37 -2.87
N ARG A 37 2.14 0.04 -2.94
CA ARG A 37 1.01 -0.73 -3.48
C ARG A 37 0.60 -1.82 -2.51
N ILE A 38 -0.66 -2.23 -2.60
CA ILE A 38 -1.11 -3.47 -2.00
C ILE A 38 -1.29 -4.46 -3.12
N ASP A 39 -0.59 -5.58 -2.98
CA ASP A 39 -0.65 -6.69 -3.91
C ASP A 39 -1.73 -7.66 -3.43
N PHE A 40 -2.69 -8.00 -4.28
CA PHE A 40 -3.80 -8.90 -3.97
C PHE A 40 -3.62 -10.29 -4.59
N GLY A 41 -2.41 -10.63 -5.08
CA GLY A 41 -2.18 -11.84 -5.85
C GLY A 41 -0.76 -12.38 -5.75
N GLU A 42 -0.30 -13.04 -6.82
CA GLU A 42 1.06 -13.56 -6.89
C GLU A 42 2.05 -12.39 -6.89
N PRO A 43 3.08 -12.43 -6.03
CA PRO A 43 4.07 -11.36 -5.95
C PRO A 43 4.71 -11.16 -7.33
N GLU A 44 4.43 -10.02 -7.96
CA GLU A 44 5.11 -9.64 -9.20
C GLU A 44 6.60 -9.42 -8.92
N GLU A 45 7.48 -9.88 -9.82
CA GLU A 45 8.94 -9.73 -9.67
C GLU A 45 9.41 -8.26 -9.60
N GLY A 46 8.54 -7.30 -9.91
CA GLY A 46 8.78 -5.85 -9.79
C GLY A 46 8.37 -5.22 -8.45
N LEU A 47 7.75 -5.99 -7.55
CA LEU A 47 7.25 -5.53 -6.26
C LEU A 47 8.05 -6.15 -5.12
N GLU A 48 8.66 -5.28 -4.32
CA GLU A 48 9.35 -5.71 -3.11
C GLU A 48 8.33 -5.87 -1.99
N LYS A 49 8.13 -7.11 -1.51
CA LYS A 49 7.28 -7.36 -0.35
C LYS A 49 7.94 -6.72 0.86
N ILE A 50 7.25 -5.74 1.44
CA ILE A 50 7.71 -5.03 2.64
C ILE A 50 6.78 -5.35 3.81
N SER A 51 7.20 -4.99 5.02
CA SER A 51 6.35 -5.14 6.21
C SER A 51 5.33 -4.01 6.29
N TRP A 52 4.21 -4.25 6.98
CA TRP A 52 3.23 -3.22 7.28
C TRP A 52 3.84 -2.00 7.99
N ASP A 53 4.77 -2.23 8.93
CA ASP A 53 5.53 -1.15 9.58
C ASP A 53 6.26 -0.25 8.58
N GLU A 54 7.00 -0.81 7.62
CA GLU A 54 7.69 -0.02 6.59
C GLU A 54 6.71 0.70 5.67
N PHE A 55 5.62 0.02 5.31
CA PHE A 55 4.58 0.60 4.46
C PHE A 55 3.99 1.84 5.14
N PHE A 56 3.59 1.72 6.41
CA PHE A 56 3.01 2.83 7.17
C PHE A 56 4.02 3.92 7.49
N ALA A 57 5.28 3.58 7.76
CA ALA A 57 6.31 4.59 7.98
C ALA A 57 6.49 5.49 6.74
N ILE A 58 6.59 4.90 5.55
CA ILE A 58 6.72 5.66 4.29
C ILE A 58 5.42 6.41 3.97
N PHE A 59 4.28 5.77 4.23
CA PHE A 59 2.96 6.34 3.99
C PHE A 59 2.70 7.58 4.85
N ASP A 60 3.03 7.52 6.14
CA ASP A 60 2.95 8.62 7.10
C ASP A 60 3.97 9.72 6.77
N GLU A 61 5.22 9.36 6.47
CA GLU A 61 6.28 10.31 6.11
C GLU A 61 5.94 11.13 4.86
N ASN A 62 5.17 10.55 3.92
CA ASN A 62 4.75 11.20 2.68
C ASN A 62 3.31 11.74 2.73
N ASP A 63 2.64 11.67 3.88
CA ASP A 63 1.22 12.07 4.08
C ASP A 63 0.32 11.53 2.95
N LEU A 64 0.51 10.26 2.60
CA LEU A 64 -0.20 9.64 1.49
C LEU A 64 -1.65 9.35 1.90
N ALA A 65 -2.56 9.39 0.92
CA ALA A 65 -3.94 9.00 1.11
C ALA A 65 -4.20 7.68 0.37
N PHE A 66 -4.62 6.64 1.09
CA PHE A 66 -4.93 5.35 0.51
C PHE A 66 -6.32 5.38 -0.10
N LEU A 67 -6.40 5.25 -1.42
CA LEU A 67 -7.66 5.21 -2.16
C LEU A 67 -8.11 3.76 -2.31
N TYR A 68 -9.33 3.46 -1.87
CA TYR A 68 -9.92 2.12 -1.93
C TYR A 68 -11.41 2.09 -2.29
#